data_AF-A0A447SRA9-F1
#
_entry.id   AF-A0A447SRA9-F1
#
_cell.length_a   1.000
_cell.length_b   1.000
_cell.length_c   1.000
_cell.angle_alpha   90.00
_cell.angle_beta   90.00
_cell.angle_gamma   90.00
#
_symmetry.space_group_name_H-M   'P 1'
#
loop_
_entity.id
_entity.type
_entity.pdbx_description
1 polymer ?
#
loop_
_entity_poly.entity_id
_entity_poly.type
_entity_poly.pdbx_seq_one_letter_code
_entity_poly.pdbx_strand_id
1 'polypeptide(L)'
;MKQDYLIFWSDRAEAKLLDKADYIYNDSLNKNIAETFLETMRSTAEKLSFVAAAYDDGNFHIYPLKYGHSVKFIVVNEIVIIADFYPKGSNLR
;
A
#
# COMPACT_ATOMS: atom_id res chain seq x y z
N MET A 1 -23.31 -1.92 -9.00
CA MET A 1 -23.34 -2.00 -7.52
C MET A 1 -21.90 -1.90 -7.06
N LYS A 2 -21.55 -0.97 -6.17
CA LYS A 2 -20.16 -0.78 -5.73
C LYS A 2 -19.85 -1.94 -4.76
N GLN A 3 -19.13 -2.94 -5.22
CA GLN A 3 -18.48 -3.88 -4.31
C GLN A 3 -17.31 -3.13 -3.70
N ASP A 4 -17.36 -2.85 -2.41
CA ASP A 4 -16.21 -2.33 -1.68
C ASP A 4 -15.32 -3.55 -1.37
N TYR A 5 -14.28 -3.75 -2.19
CA TYR A 5 -13.36 -4.87 -2.01
C TYR A 5 -12.63 -4.70 -0.66
N LEU A 6 -12.43 -5.79 0.06
CA LEU A 6 -11.65 -5.76 1.30
C LEU A 6 -10.17 -5.60 0.98
N ILE A 7 -9.48 -4.74 1.72
CA ILE A 7 -8.02 -4.59 1.61
C ILE A 7 -7.34 -5.42 2.68
N PHE A 8 -6.40 -6.27 2.25
CA PHE A 8 -5.55 -7.05 3.14
C PHE A 8 -4.08 -6.76 2.85
N TRP A 9 -3.31 -6.43 3.89
CA TRP A 9 -1.87 -6.29 3.79
C TRP A 9 -1.20 -7.60 4.18
N SER A 10 -0.35 -8.13 3.32
CA SER A 10 0.54 -9.23 3.71
C SER A 10 1.56 -8.75 4.75
N ASP A 11 2.02 -9.66 5.61
CA ASP A 11 3.04 -9.38 6.62
C ASP A 11 4.29 -8.72 6.01
N ARG A 12 4.69 -9.15 4.81
CA ARG A 12 5.82 -8.57 4.09
C ARG A 12 5.59 -7.11 3.72
N ALA A 13 4.41 -6.79 3.18
CA ALA A 13 4.08 -5.43 2.77
C ALA A 13 3.97 -4.51 3.98
N GLU A 14 3.35 -5.00 5.06
CA GLU A 14 3.25 -4.26 6.31
C GLU A 14 4.62 -4.01 6.96
N ALA A 15 5.47 -5.04 7.05
CA ALA A 15 6.83 -4.88 7.58
C ALA A 15 7.62 -3.80 6.83
N LYS A 16 7.59 -3.81 5.48
CA LYS A 16 8.26 -2.78 4.68
C LYS A 16 7.67 -1.38 4.84
N LEU A 17 6.35 -1.28 5.04
CA LEU A 17 5.70 0.00 5.32
C LEU A 17 6.19 0.56 6.66
N LEU A 18 6.26 -0.29 7.69
CA LEU A 18 6.76 0.05 9.02
C LEU A 18 8.25 0.42 8.99
N ASP A 19 9.10 -0.35 8.31
CA ASP A 19 10.52 -0.03 8.12
C ASP A 19 10.70 1.37 7.53
N LYS A 20 9.84 1.75 6.57
CA LYS A 20 9.91 3.08 5.97
C LYS A 20 9.44 4.18 6.94
N ALA A 21 8.42 3.91 7.73
CA ALA A 21 7.96 4.83 8.77
C ALA A 21 9.04 5.04 9.85
N ASP A 22 9.72 3.97 10.27
CA ASP A 22 10.84 4.02 11.22
C ASP A 22 12.02 4.81 10.65
N TYR A 23 12.35 4.63 9.37
CA TYR A 23 13.32 5.48 8.69
C TYR A 23 12.95 6.97 8.77
N ILE A 24 11.69 7.31 8.48
CA ILE A 24 11.20 8.70 8.52
C ILE A 24 11.26 9.25 9.95
N TYR A 25 10.91 8.44 10.95
CA TYR A 25 11.02 8.82 12.35
C TYR A 25 12.47 9.14 12.73
N ASN A 26 13.42 8.27 12.38
CA ASN A 26 14.83 8.47 12.71
C ASN A 26 15.47 9.67 11.99
N ASP A 27 15.04 9.97 10.77
CA ASP A 27 15.52 11.12 9.98
C ASP A 27 14.94 12.45 10.49
N SER A 28 13.64 12.47 10.81
CA SER A 28 12.95 13.70 11.25
C SER A 28 13.00 13.95 12.75
N LEU A 29 13.30 12.92 13.55
CA LEU A 29 13.14 12.87 15.00
C LEU A 29 11.73 13.26 15.49
N ASN A 30 10.72 13.13 14.62
CA ASN A 30 9.36 13.54 14.89
C ASN A 30 8.38 12.40 14.62
N LYS A 31 7.83 11.86 15.71
CA LYS A 31 6.88 10.74 15.68
C LYS A 31 5.62 11.05 14.87
N ASN A 32 5.09 12.28 14.96
CA ASN A 32 3.87 12.66 14.26
C ASN A 32 4.03 12.57 12.73
N ILE A 33 5.24 12.83 12.21
CA ILE A 33 5.51 12.75 10.77
C ILE A 33 5.46 11.30 10.30
N ALA A 34 6.04 10.36 11.07
CA ALA A 34 6.00 8.94 10.76
C ALA A 34 4.59 8.35 10.87
N GLU A 35 3.82 8.74 11.89
CA GLU A 35 2.41 8.32 12.05
C GLU A 35 1.54 8.87 10.91
N THR A 36 1.68 10.16 10.58
CA THR A 36 0.98 10.77 9.44
C THR A 36 1.30 10.07 8.13
N PHE A 37 2.56 9.62 7.94
CA PHE A 37 2.96 8.83 6.79
C PHE A 37 2.21 7.49 6.74
N LEU A 38 2.17 6.73 7.84
CA LEU A 38 1.46 5.45 7.93
C LEU A 38 -0.04 5.60 7.61
N GLU A 39 -0.70 6.56 8.25
CA GLU A 39 -2.12 6.87 8.03
C GLU A 39 -2.36 7.24 6.57
N THR A 40 -1.49 8.06 5.98
CA THR A 40 -1.61 8.48 4.58
C THR A 40 -1.45 7.30 3.62
N MET A 41 -0.49 6.40 3.85
CA MET A 41 -0.28 5.22 3.01
C MET A 41 -1.48 4.28 3.09
N ARG A 42 -1.95 3.96 4.30
CA ARG A 42 -3.13 3.10 4.51
C ARG A 42 -4.38 3.70 3.88
N SER A 43 -4.69 4.97 4.16
CA SER A 43 -5.84 5.68 3.57
C SER A 43 -5.78 5.75 2.04
N THR A 44 -4.59 5.88 1.46
CA THR A 44 -4.45 5.89 0.00
C THR A 44 -4.64 4.49 -0.59
N ALA A 45 -4.14 3.46 0.08
CA ALA A 45 -4.34 2.07 -0.32
C ALA A 45 -5.82 1.66 -0.21
N GLU A 46 -6.58 2.16 0.77
CA GLU A 46 -8.03 1.91 0.88
C GLU A 46 -8.82 2.31 -0.37
N LYS A 47 -8.31 3.27 -1.17
CA LYS A 47 -8.96 3.67 -2.42
C LYS A 47 -8.93 2.58 -3.49
N LEU A 48 -8.07 1.57 -3.35
CA LEU A 48 -8.08 0.38 -4.21
C LEU A 48 -9.42 -0.33 -4.14
N SER A 49 -10.11 -0.32 -2.99
CA SER A 49 -11.39 -1.01 -2.82
C SER A 49 -12.44 -0.59 -3.84
N PHE A 50 -12.34 0.65 -4.34
CA PHE A 50 -13.28 1.23 -5.30
C PHE A 50 -12.93 0.97 -6.76
N VAL A 51 -11.69 0.58 -7.05
CA VAL A 51 -11.20 0.37 -8.43
C VAL A 51 -10.76 -1.06 -8.68
N ALA A 52 -10.71 -1.91 -7.64
CA ALA A 52 -10.20 -3.28 -7.67
C ALA A 52 -10.90 -4.17 -8.70
N ALA A 53 -12.19 -3.96 -8.97
CA ALA A 53 -12.93 -4.69 -10.00
C ALA A 53 -12.27 -4.59 -11.39
N ALA A 54 -11.56 -3.51 -11.71
CA ALA A 54 -10.85 -3.35 -12.98
C ALA A 54 -9.56 -4.18 -13.07
N TYR A 55 -9.13 -4.77 -11.95
CA TYR A 55 -7.90 -5.55 -11.79
C TYR A 55 -8.18 -7.00 -11.38
N ASP A 56 -9.44 -7.44 -11.43
CA ASP A 56 -9.83 -8.84 -11.16
C ASP A 56 -9.58 -9.73 -12.38
N ASP A 57 -8.29 -9.87 -12.72
CA ASP A 57 -7.80 -10.65 -13.86
C ASP A 57 -6.85 -11.79 -13.41
N GLY A 58 -6.71 -11.99 -12.11
CA GLY A 58 -5.81 -12.98 -11.51
C GLY A 58 -4.31 -12.65 -11.60
N ASN A 59 -3.95 -11.43 -12.01
CA ASN A 59 -2.56 -10.99 -12.12
C ASN A 59 -2.16 -10.02 -11.01
N PHE A 60 -0.85 -9.87 -10.81
CA PHE A 60 -0.31 -8.82 -9.95
C PHE A 60 -0.23 -7.49 -10.70
N HIS A 61 -0.64 -6.43 -10.01
CA HIS A 61 -0.62 -5.06 -10.49
C HIS A 61 0.13 -4.14 -9.54
N ILE A 62 0.53 -2.97 -10.05
CA ILE A 62 1.16 -1.91 -9.27
C ILE A 62 0.17 -0.75 -9.15
N TYR A 63 -0.10 -0.33 -7.92
CA TYR A 63 -0.91 0.85 -7.65
C TYR A 63 -0.07 1.97 -7.03
N PRO A 64 -0.06 3.18 -7.64
CA PRO A 64 0.63 4.32 -7.06
C PRO A 64 -0.09 4.81 -5.80
N LEU A 65 0.68 5.01 -4.73
CA LEU A 65 0.25 5.71 -3.52
C LEU A 65 0.74 7.16 -3.53
N LYS A 66 0.60 7.87 -2.41
CA LYS A 66 1.14 9.23 -2.27
C LYS A 66 2.67 9.24 -2.22
N TYR A 67 3.24 10.43 -2.46
CA TYR A 67 4.68 10.73 -2.37
C TYR A 67 5.60 9.83 -3.22
N GLY A 68 5.08 9.23 -4.28
CA GLY A 68 5.85 8.35 -5.17
C GLY A 68 6.09 6.94 -4.62
N HIS A 69 5.38 6.54 -3.56
CA HIS A 69 5.30 5.16 -3.10
C HIS A 69 4.32 4.38 -3.97
N SER A 70 4.42 3.05 -3.95
CA SER A 70 3.45 2.18 -4.63
C SER A 70 3.29 0.86 -3.87
N VAL A 71 2.25 0.10 -4.22
CA VAL A 71 2.03 -1.26 -3.72
C VAL A 71 1.88 -2.24 -4.86
N LYS A 72 2.39 -3.46 -4.67
CA LYS A 72 2.03 -4.61 -5.49
C LYS A 72 0.80 -5.27 -4.90
N PHE A 73 -0.21 -5.53 -5.71
CA PHE A 73 -1.43 -6.19 -5.25
C PHE A 73 -1.98 -7.18 -6.26
N ILE A 74 -2.84 -8.08 -5.80
CA ILE A 74 -3.66 -8.99 -6.61
C ILE A 74 -5.08 -8.96 -6.07
N VAL A 75 -6.06 -9.18 -6.94
CA VAL A 75 -7.47 -9.32 -6.56
C VAL A 75 -7.84 -10.80 -6.58
N VAL A 76 -8.42 -11.29 -5.48
CA VAL A 76 -8.86 -12.68 -5.32
C VAL A 76 -10.17 -12.69 -4.54
N ASN A 77 -11.24 -13.23 -5.12
CA ASN A 77 -12.54 -13.40 -4.44
C ASN A 77 -13.01 -12.13 -3.70
N GLU A 78 -13.01 -10.98 -4.38
CA GLU A 78 -13.42 -9.69 -3.82
C GLU A 78 -12.49 -9.11 -2.72
N ILE A 79 -11.29 -9.67 -2.59
CA ILE A 79 -10.24 -9.21 -1.68
C ILE A 79 -9.05 -8.68 -2.49
N VAL A 80 -8.62 -7.46 -2.19
CA VAL A 80 -7.34 -6.91 -2.65
C VAL A 80 -6.26 -7.34 -1.65
N ILE A 81 -5.34 -8.18 -2.09
CA ILE A 81 -4.18 -8.59 -1.30
C ILE A 81 -3.00 -7.73 -1.72
N ILE A 82 -2.57 -6.82 -0.84
CA ILE A 82 -1.33 -6.05 -0.97
C ILE A 82 -0.16 -6.97 -0.60
N ALA A 83 0.55 -7.44 -1.62
CA ALA A 83 1.62 -8.41 -1.52
C ALA A 83 3.01 -7.80 -1.29
N ASP A 84 3.21 -6.53 -1.67
CA ASP A 84 4.46 -5.82 -1.41
C ASP A 84 4.25 -4.30 -1.33
N PHE A 85 5.11 -3.63 -0.55
CA PHE A 85 5.20 -2.17 -0.49
C PHE A 85 6.51 -1.70 -1.13
N TYR A 86 6.41 -0.74 -2.03
CA TYR A 86 7.54 -0.15 -2.74
C TYR A 86 7.74 1.30 -2.33
N PRO A 87 8.75 1.58 -1.49
CA PRO A 87 9.10 2.93 -1.17
C PRO A 87 9.52 3.73 -2.40
N LYS A 88 9.27 5.04 -2.41
CA LYS A 88 9.77 5.95 -3.47
C LYS A 88 11.25 5.67 -3.76
N GLY A 89 11.59 5.49 -5.03
CA GLY A 89 12.96 5.21 -5.48
C GLY A 89 13.38 3.74 -5.40
N SER A 90 12.47 2.84 -5.03
CA SER A 90 12.71 1.40 -5.19
C SER A 90 12.73 1.04 -6.67
N ASN A 91 13.77 0.34 -7.12
CA ASN A 91 13.76 -0.27 -8.45
C ASN A 91 12.67 -1.36 -8.47
N LEU A 92 11.56 -1.07 -9.16
CA LEU A 92 10.56 -2.07 -9.53
C LEU A 92 11.19 -2.95 -10.61
N ARG A 93 11.90 -4.00 -10.22
CA ARG A 93 12.40 -5.04 -11.12
C ARG A 93 11.49 -6.25 -11.09
#